data_AF-A0A7X7ILM0-F1
#
_entry.id   AF-A0A7X7ILM0-F1
#
_cell.length_a   1.000
_cell.length_b   1.000
_cell.length_c   1.000
_cell.angle_alpha   90.00
_cell.angle_beta   90.00
_cell.angle_gamma   90.00
#
_symmetry.space_group_name_H-M   'P 1'
#
loop_
_entity.id
_entity.type
_entity.pdbx_description
1 polymer ?
#
loop_
_entity_poly.entity_id
_entity_poly.type
_entity_poly.pdbx_seq_one_letter_code
_entity_poly.pdbx_strand_id
1 'polypeptide(L)'
;MKRSLFLIVLFLVTCASLVTAQDKVFTASDYLNPALRAKSIFNLAWRGDMDAYTYVENNCLLQKKAGREAEADTLVTLGLLSAKMSPHRGEPLQRFPMISWIDANSFYFISGSKAYLFDIKDNSLKVANEYDSEAQNVTIDKQTLNVA
;
A
#
# COMPACT_ATOMS: atom_id res chain seq x y z
N MET A 1 1.22 -62.10 -7.47
CA MET A 1 0.90 -61.58 -8.83
C MET A 1 0.04 -60.32 -8.81
N LYS A 2 -1.17 -60.32 -8.20
CA LYS A 2 -2.08 -59.15 -8.20
C LYS A 2 -1.49 -57.85 -7.59
N ARG A 3 -0.72 -57.93 -6.49
CA ARG A 3 -0.04 -56.78 -5.86
C ARG A 3 1.11 -56.20 -6.70
N SER A 4 1.89 -57.05 -7.35
CA SER A 4 2.98 -56.63 -8.24
C SER A 4 2.44 -55.99 -9.51
N LEU A 5 1.34 -56.53 -10.06
CA LEU A 5 0.63 -55.93 -11.19
C LEU A 5 0.10 -54.53 -10.85
N PHE A 6 -0.49 -54.36 -9.65
CA PHE A 6 -0.96 -53.05 -9.18
C PHE A 6 0.16 -52.01 -9.06
N LEU A 7 1.32 -52.40 -8.53
CA LEU A 7 2.49 -51.52 -8.41
C LEU A 7 3.07 -51.12 -9.77
N ILE A 8 3.07 -52.04 -10.74
CA ILE A 8 3.50 -51.77 -12.12
C ILE A 8 2.54 -50.78 -12.80
N VAL A 9 1.23 -50.97 -12.62
CA VAL A 9 0.21 -50.05 -13.15
C VAL A 9 0.33 -48.67 -12.49
N LEU A 10 0.52 -48.60 -11.18
CA LEU A 10 0.72 -47.35 -10.46
C LEU A 10 1.97 -46.60 -10.95
N PHE A 11 3.07 -47.31 -11.17
CA PHE A 11 4.31 -46.75 -11.71
C PHE A 11 4.11 -46.20 -13.13
N LEU A 12 3.42 -46.93 -14.01
CA LEU A 12 3.09 -46.51 -15.37
C LEU A 12 2.22 -45.23 -15.39
N VAL A 13 1.23 -45.13 -14.49
CA VAL A 13 0.37 -43.94 -14.37
C VAL A 13 1.17 -42.73 -13.87
N THR A 14 2.07 -42.92 -12.91
CA THR A 14 2.91 -41.81 -12.41
C THR A 14 3.97 -41.36 -13.43
N CYS A 15 4.55 -42.27 -14.21
CA CYS A 15 5.52 -41.90 -15.26
C CYS A 15 4.88 -41.15 -16.43
N ALA A 16 3.63 -41.46 -16.79
CA ALA A 16 2.88 -40.73 -17.81
C ALA A 16 2.55 -39.29 -17.40
N SER A 17 2.65 -38.96 -16.10
CA SER A 17 2.33 -37.63 -15.55
C SER A 17 3.55 -36.70 -15.43
N LEU A 18 4.76 -37.14 -15.81
CA LEU A 18 6.01 -36.39 -15.60
C LEU A 18 6.35 -35.39 -16.72
N VAL A 19 5.50 -35.21 -17.73
CA VAL A 19 5.85 -34.44 -18.94
C VAL A 19 4.88 -33.29 -19.20
N THR A 20 4.91 -32.30 -18.31
CA THR A 20 4.59 -30.91 -18.67
C THR A 20 5.51 -30.00 -17.85
N ALA A 21 6.81 -30.04 -18.12
CA ALA A 21 7.67 -28.93 -17.74
C ALA A 21 7.21 -27.72 -18.58
N GLN A 22 7.05 -26.55 -17.96
CA GLN A 22 6.55 -25.36 -18.66
C GLN A 22 7.53 -24.96 -19.77
N ASP A 23 7.18 -25.21 -21.03
CA ASP A 23 7.92 -24.74 -22.22
C ASP A 23 7.84 -23.20 -22.41
N LYS A 24 7.17 -22.48 -21.50
CA LYS A 24 7.02 -21.03 -21.60
C LYS A 24 8.34 -20.35 -21.23
N VAL A 25 9.09 -19.98 -22.26
CA VAL A 25 10.28 -19.12 -22.13
C VAL A 25 9.84 -17.70 -21.77
N PHE A 26 10.49 -17.10 -20.77
CA PHE A 26 10.28 -15.70 -20.42
C PHE A 26 10.78 -14.79 -21.54
N THR A 27 9.89 -13.99 -22.12
CA THR A 27 10.19 -13.11 -23.26
C THR A 27 10.18 -11.62 -22.87
N ALA A 28 10.63 -10.75 -23.77
CA ALA A 28 10.62 -9.30 -23.54
C ALA A 28 9.20 -8.73 -23.35
N SER A 29 8.18 -9.32 -23.98
CA SER A 29 6.78 -8.91 -23.78
C SER A 29 6.27 -9.27 -22.39
N ASP A 30 6.75 -10.39 -21.81
CA ASP A 30 6.43 -10.77 -20.43
C ASP A 30 6.99 -9.77 -19.41
N TYR A 31 8.19 -9.23 -19.65
CA TYR A 31 8.78 -8.19 -18.80
C TYR A 31 7.93 -6.91 -18.76
N LEU A 32 7.32 -6.55 -19.89
CA LEU A 32 6.45 -5.37 -19.98
C LEU A 32 5.02 -5.63 -19.47
N ASN A 33 4.64 -6.90 -19.24
CA ASN A 33 3.30 -7.28 -18.83
C ASN A 33 3.03 -6.92 -17.35
N PRO A 34 2.14 -5.94 -17.05
CA PRO A 34 1.84 -5.58 -15.67
C PRO A 34 1.17 -6.70 -14.87
N ALA A 35 0.47 -7.62 -15.54
CA ALA A 35 -0.21 -8.75 -14.87
C ALA A 35 0.78 -9.78 -14.29
N LEU A 36 2.03 -9.78 -14.77
CA LEU A 36 3.09 -10.65 -14.24
C LEU A 36 3.92 -9.98 -13.14
N ARG A 37 3.68 -8.70 -12.85
CA ARG A 37 4.37 -8.00 -11.76
C ARG A 37 3.78 -8.43 -10.43
N ALA A 38 4.66 -8.63 -9.45
CA ALA A 38 4.23 -8.84 -8.07
C ALA A 38 3.39 -7.63 -7.62
N LYS A 39 2.28 -7.90 -6.91
CA LYS A 39 1.50 -6.84 -6.28
C LYS A 39 2.37 -6.14 -5.23
N SER A 40 2.41 -4.82 -5.27
CA SER A 40 3.08 -4.02 -4.26
C SER A 40 2.10 -3.61 -3.17
N ILE A 41 2.62 -3.43 -1.95
CA ILE A 41 1.87 -2.85 -0.83
C ILE A 41 2.19 -1.35 -0.80
N PHE A 42 1.16 -0.51 -0.87
CA PHE A 42 1.31 0.94 -0.88
C PHE A 42 1.26 1.51 0.55
N ASN A 43 2.07 2.53 0.84
CA ASN A 43 2.16 3.18 2.16
C ASN A 43 2.40 2.20 3.34
N LEU A 44 3.17 1.13 3.11
CA LEU A 44 3.56 0.23 4.20
C LEU A 44 4.53 0.96 5.15
N ALA A 45 4.12 1.20 6.38
CA ALA A 45 4.93 1.88 7.39
C ALA A 45 4.56 1.45 8.82
N TRP A 46 5.54 1.50 9.72
CA TRP A 46 5.29 1.41 11.16
C TRP A 46 4.61 2.69 11.67
N ARG A 47 3.68 2.54 12.61
CA ARG A 47 2.93 3.66 13.19
C ARG A 47 3.54 4.09 14.52
N GLY A 48 4.49 5.02 14.44
CA GLY A 48 5.12 5.61 15.62
C GLY A 48 5.77 4.56 16.54
N ASP A 49 5.45 4.62 17.82
CA ASP A 49 5.92 3.75 18.90
C ASP A 49 4.99 2.55 19.18
N MET A 50 3.99 2.32 18.34
CA MET A 50 3.05 1.22 18.49
C MET A 50 3.58 -0.07 17.85
N ASP A 51 3.19 -1.22 18.39
CA ASP A 51 3.33 -2.54 17.75
C ASP A 51 2.30 -2.71 16.60
N ALA A 52 2.21 -1.71 15.73
CA ALA A 52 1.25 -1.65 14.65
C ALA A 52 1.89 -1.08 13.38
N TYR A 53 1.50 -1.64 12.25
CA TYR A 53 1.87 -1.15 10.94
C TYR A 53 0.63 -0.80 10.14
N THR A 54 0.78 0.14 9.22
CA THR A 54 -0.28 0.58 8.33
C THR A 54 0.07 0.34 6.89
N TYR A 55 -0.95 0.15 6.07
CA TYR A 55 -0.84 0.08 4.62
C TYR A 55 -2.14 0.53 3.98
N VAL A 56 -2.08 0.90 2.71
CA VAL A 56 -3.27 1.26 1.95
C VAL A 56 -3.76 0.09 1.13
N GLU A 57 -5.04 -0.20 1.27
CA GLU A 57 -5.76 -1.19 0.46
C GLU A 57 -7.20 -0.70 0.25
N ASN A 58 -7.75 -0.89 -0.96
CA ASN A 58 -9.13 -0.50 -1.29
C ASN A 58 -9.48 0.94 -0.89
N ASN A 59 -8.58 1.89 -1.16
CA ASN A 59 -8.74 3.31 -0.82
C ASN A 59 -8.91 3.59 0.69
N CYS A 60 -8.43 2.69 1.54
CA CYS A 60 -8.47 2.81 2.99
C CYS A 60 -7.04 2.67 3.55
N LEU A 61 -6.71 3.51 4.52
CA LEU A 61 -5.55 3.30 5.38
C LEU A 61 -5.94 2.30 6.46
N LEU A 62 -5.41 1.09 6.35
CA LEU A 62 -5.64 0.01 7.29
C LEU A 62 -4.49 -0.07 8.28
N GLN A 63 -4.79 -0.54 9.48
CA GLN A 63 -3.82 -0.87 10.51
C GLN A 63 -3.94 -2.33 10.90
N LYS A 64 -2.79 -2.96 11.13
CA LYS A 64 -2.69 -4.27 11.79
C LYS A 64 -1.70 -4.20 12.93
N LYS A 65 -1.94 -5.02 13.96
CA LYS A 65 -0.99 -5.20 15.07
C LYS A 65 -0.05 -6.34 14.76
N ALA A 66 1.24 -6.16 15.08
CA ALA A 66 2.21 -7.24 14.99
C ALA A 66 1.79 -8.40 15.91
N GLY A 67 1.78 -9.62 15.37
CA GLY A 67 1.35 -10.82 16.11
C GLY A 67 -0.18 -11.00 16.24
N ARG A 68 -1.00 -10.09 15.70
CA ARG A 68 -2.47 -10.22 15.60
C ARG A 68 -2.96 -9.77 14.23
N GLU A 69 -2.51 -10.47 13.19
CA GLU A 69 -2.69 -10.05 11.79
C GLU A 69 -4.08 -10.32 11.20
N ALA A 70 -4.90 -11.11 11.91
CA ALA A 70 -6.27 -11.43 11.51
C ALA A 70 -7.23 -10.24 11.65
N GLU A 71 -6.90 -9.29 12.52
CA GLU A 71 -7.69 -8.10 12.79
C GLU A 71 -7.09 -6.91 12.03
N ALA A 72 -7.91 -6.23 11.23
CA ALA A 72 -7.53 -5.02 10.53
C ALA A 72 -8.49 -3.89 10.88
N ASP A 73 -7.94 -2.77 11.35
CA ASP A 73 -8.70 -1.56 11.67
C ASP A 73 -8.61 -0.58 10.51
N THR A 74 -9.75 -0.08 10.03
CA THR A 74 -9.75 1.05 9.08
C THR A 74 -9.55 2.35 9.84
N LEU A 75 -8.41 3.01 9.63
CA LEU A 75 -8.12 4.30 10.27
C LEU A 75 -8.78 5.46 9.55
N VAL A 76 -8.65 5.48 8.22
CA VAL A 76 -9.07 6.59 7.35
C VAL A 76 -9.42 6.05 5.97
N THR A 77 -10.39 6.67 5.31
CA THR A 77 -10.71 6.41 3.90
C THR A 77 -10.29 7.58 3.01
N LEU A 78 -10.05 7.30 1.72
CA LEU A 78 -9.79 8.32 0.71
C LEU A 78 -10.89 9.38 0.66
N GLY A 79 -12.15 8.93 0.72
CA GLY A 79 -13.31 9.82 0.72
C GLY A 79 -13.32 10.76 1.91
N LEU A 80 -12.95 10.27 3.10
CA LEU A 80 -12.83 11.10 4.30
C LEU A 80 -11.73 12.15 4.14
N LEU A 81 -10.52 11.77 3.71
CA LEU A 81 -9.44 12.73 3.47
C LEU A 81 -9.84 13.79 2.44
N SER A 82 -10.40 13.34 1.31
CA SER A 82 -10.85 14.23 0.24
C SER A 82 -11.92 15.20 0.74
N ALA A 83 -12.88 14.75 1.54
CA ALA A 83 -13.91 15.60 2.13
C ALA A 83 -13.33 16.60 3.14
N LYS A 84 -12.34 16.18 3.93
CA LYS A 84 -11.65 17.05 4.90
C LYS A 84 -10.81 18.13 4.22
N MET A 85 -10.33 17.89 3.00
CA MET A 85 -9.59 18.89 2.21
C MET A 85 -10.50 19.97 1.59
N SER A 86 -11.77 19.68 1.32
CA SER A 86 -12.66 20.62 0.62
C SER A 86 -12.81 21.99 1.32
N PRO A 87 -12.97 22.07 2.66
CA PRO A 87 -12.96 23.35 3.39
C PRO A 87 -11.67 24.18 3.23
N HIS A 88 -10.56 23.53 2.88
CA HIS A 88 -9.25 24.16 2.67
C HIS A 88 -8.95 24.46 1.19
N ARG A 89 -9.98 24.42 0.34
CA ARG A 89 -9.86 24.59 -1.13
C ARG A 89 -8.87 23.59 -1.73
N GLY A 90 -8.86 22.36 -1.21
CA GLY A 90 -8.09 21.26 -1.77
C GLY A 90 -8.90 20.50 -2.82
N GLU A 91 -8.25 20.13 -3.92
CA GLU A 91 -8.87 19.32 -4.97
C GLU A 91 -9.18 17.90 -4.47
N PRO A 92 -10.25 17.26 -4.99
CA PRO A 92 -10.59 15.90 -4.64
C PRO A 92 -9.47 14.90 -4.95
N LEU A 93 -9.17 14.03 -4.00
CA LEU A 93 -8.12 13.02 -4.16
C LEU A 93 -8.60 11.87 -5.06
N GLN A 94 -7.93 11.69 -6.20
CA GLN A 94 -8.20 10.58 -7.12
C GLN A 94 -7.62 9.24 -6.65
N ARG A 95 -6.63 9.28 -5.76
CA ARG A 95 -5.94 8.12 -5.17
C ARG A 95 -5.49 8.46 -3.77
N PHE A 96 -5.29 7.43 -2.95
CA PHE A 96 -4.72 7.63 -1.62
C PHE A 96 -3.33 8.28 -1.73
N PRO A 97 -3.09 9.41 -1.05
CA PRO A 97 -1.81 10.10 -1.14
C PRO A 97 -0.72 9.31 -0.41
N MET A 98 0.54 9.55 -0.76
CA MET A 98 1.64 9.06 0.08
C MET A 98 1.59 9.76 1.43
N ILE A 99 1.63 9.00 2.51
CA ILE A 99 1.58 9.56 3.87
C ILE A 99 2.94 9.43 4.56
N SER A 100 3.18 10.28 5.53
CA SER A 100 4.34 10.18 6.43
C SER A 100 3.87 10.41 7.86
N TRP A 101 4.07 9.40 8.70
CA TRP A 101 3.75 9.47 10.12
C TRP A 101 4.66 10.49 10.82
N ILE A 102 4.05 11.32 11.66
CA ILE A 102 4.77 12.22 12.57
C ILE A 102 4.84 11.56 13.94
N ASP A 103 3.73 10.99 14.39
CA ASP A 103 3.61 10.27 15.66
C ASP A 103 2.54 9.17 15.55
N ALA A 104 2.15 8.58 16.69
CA ALA A 104 1.14 7.53 16.73
C ALA A 104 -0.27 7.97 16.33
N ASN A 105 -0.62 9.25 16.29
CA ASN A 105 -1.96 9.76 15.99
C ASN A 105 -2.02 10.70 14.79
N SER A 106 -0.87 11.21 14.35
CA SER A 106 -0.81 12.20 13.29
C SER A 106 0.11 11.79 12.15
N PHE A 107 -0.34 12.08 10.94
CA PHE A 107 0.46 11.94 9.72
C PHE A 107 0.21 13.12 8.80
N TYR A 108 1.19 13.41 7.96
CA TYR A 108 1.02 14.41 6.90
C TYR A 108 1.04 13.77 5.53
N PHE A 109 0.47 14.48 4.57
CA PHE A 109 0.55 14.16 3.15
C PHE A 109 0.54 15.44 2.32
N ILE A 110 1.01 15.32 1.09
CA ILE A 110 1.08 16.44 0.15
C ILE A 110 0.03 16.22 -0.95
N SER A 111 -0.69 17.28 -1.29
CA SER A 111 -1.57 17.28 -2.46
C SER A 111 -1.57 18.67 -3.10
N GLY A 112 -1.18 18.75 -4.37
CA GLY A 112 -0.90 20.02 -5.03
C GLY A 112 0.29 20.73 -4.38
N SER A 113 0.13 22.02 -4.06
CA SER A 113 1.14 22.85 -3.40
C SER A 113 0.93 22.99 -1.88
N LYS A 114 0.16 22.07 -1.28
CA LYS A 114 -0.20 22.11 0.14
C LYS A 114 0.24 20.84 0.87
N ALA A 115 0.80 21.05 2.05
CA ALA A 115 1.06 20.01 3.03
C ALA A 115 -0.10 19.98 4.05
N TYR A 116 -0.77 18.85 4.14
CA TYR A 116 -1.89 18.64 5.05
C TYR A 116 -1.43 17.76 6.21
N LEU A 117 -1.76 18.17 7.43
CA LEU A 117 -1.56 17.38 8.64
C LEU A 117 -2.92 16.88 9.12
N PHE A 118 -3.04 15.56 9.22
CA PHE A 118 -4.24 14.87 9.67
C PHE A 118 -4.02 14.27 11.05
N ASP A 119 -4.97 14.50 11.96
CA ASP A 119 -5.03 13.88 13.28
C ASP A 119 -6.15 12.84 13.31
N ILE A 120 -5.80 11.59 13.63
CA ILE A 120 -6.72 10.45 13.63
C ILE A 120 -7.66 10.49 14.83
N LYS A 121 -7.19 10.95 15.99
CA LYS A 121 -7.98 10.97 17.22
C LYS A 121 -9.09 12.01 17.13
N ASP A 122 -8.74 13.20 16.63
CA ASP A 122 -9.67 14.31 16.49
C ASP A 122 -10.42 14.29 15.15
N ASN A 123 -10.04 13.37 14.25
CA ASN A 123 -10.51 13.31 12.87
C ASN A 123 -10.49 14.71 12.22
N SER A 124 -9.36 15.38 12.37
CA SER A 124 -9.17 16.77 11.96
C SER A 124 -8.06 16.87 10.93
N LEU A 125 -8.19 17.84 10.04
CA LEU A 125 -7.21 18.14 9.01
C LEU A 125 -6.90 19.62 9.08
N LYS A 126 -5.62 19.97 9.01
CA LYS A 126 -5.16 21.35 8.89
C LYS A 126 -4.15 21.47 7.76
N VAL A 127 -4.11 22.65 7.15
CA VAL A 127 -3.01 23.01 6.25
C VAL A 127 -1.81 23.36 7.12
N ALA A 128 -0.78 22.53 7.07
CA ALA A 128 0.45 22.75 7.82
C ALA A 128 1.38 23.72 7.07
N ASN A 129 1.38 23.64 5.74
CA ASN A 129 2.16 24.55 4.91
C ASN A 129 1.56 24.65 3.50
N GLU A 130 1.86 25.74 2.82
CA GLU A 130 1.51 26.01 1.43
C GLU A 130 2.67 26.74 0.76
N TYR A 131 3.01 26.30 -0.44
CA TYR A 131 4.10 26.87 -1.24
C TYR A 131 3.61 27.25 -2.63
N ASP A 132 4.44 27.97 -3.37
CA ASP A 132 4.13 28.35 -4.75
C ASP A 132 4.00 27.10 -5.63
N SER A 133 2.98 27.04 -6.48
CA SER A 133 2.78 25.92 -7.41
C SER A 133 3.92 25.79 -8.41
N GLU A 134 4.63 26.90 -8.70
CA GLU A 134 5.76 26.94 -9.61
C GLU A 134 7.11 26.64 -8.93
N ALA A 135 7.12 26.40 -7.62
CA ALA A 135 8.34 26.10 -6.87
C ALA A 135 8.97 24.77 -7.33
N GLN A 136 10.25 24.81 -7.72
CA GLN A 136 11.02 23.62 -8.09
C GLN A 136 11.84 23.12 -6.88
N ASN A 137 11.98 21.79 -6.76
CA ASN A 137 12.79 21.12 -5.73
C ASN A 137 12.33 21.30 -4.27
N VAL A 138 11.02 21.40 -4.05
CA VAL A 138 10.39 21.52 -2.73
C VAL A 138 10.86 20.43 -1.78
N THR A 139 11.54 20.81 -0.70
CA THR A 139 11.91 19.90 0.39
C THR A 139 11.06 20.20 1.61
N ILE A 140 10.38 19.19 2.15
CA ILE A 140 9.57 19.31 3.36
C ILE A 140 10.33 18.68 4.53
N ASP A 141 10.58 19.49 5.56
CA ASP A 141 11.06 18.98 6.83
C ASP A 141 10.00 18.12 7.50
N LYS A 142 10.32 16.87 7.81
CA LYS A 142 9.34 15.88 8.26
C LYS A 142 8.78 16.14 9.66
N GLN A 143 9.46 16.96 10.47
CA GLN A 143 9.07 17.23 11.86
C GLN A 143 8.30 18.54 11.99
N THR A 144 8.78 19.58 11.32
CA THR A 144 8.23 20.93 11.39
C THR A 144 7.24 21.22 10.27
N LEU A 145 7.26 20.42 9.20
CA LEU A 145 6.51 20.63 7.96
C LEU A 145 6.85 21.97 7.27
N ASN A 146 7.99 22.55 7.63
CA ASN A 146 8.54 23.70 6.95
C ASN A 146 9.02 23.30 5.55
N VAL A 147 8.87 24.23 4.62
CA VAL A 147 9.23 24.05 3.21
C VAL A 147 10.42 24.96 2.93
N ALA A 148 11.46 24.40 2.31
CA ALA A 148 12.65 25.10 1.85
C ALA A 148 12.89 24.82 0.36
#